data_AF-A0A6B3G7B7-F1
#
_entry.id   AF-A0A6B3G7B7-F1
#
_cell.length_a   1.000
_cell.length_b   1.000
_cell.length_c   1.000
_cell.angle_alpha   90.00
_cell.angle_beta   90.00
_cell.angle_gamma   90.00
#
_symmetry.space_group_name_H-M   'P 1'
#
loop_
_entity.id
_entity.type
_entity.pdbx_description
1 polymer ?
#
loop_
_entity_poly.entity_id
_entity_poly.type
_entity_poly.pdbx_seq_one_letter_code
_entity_poly.pdbx_strand_id
1 'polypeptide(L)'
;IAALADVLVHANPTFADRDHPLDVLLAHEENYVRKIAEVRLPQGAVDTKLIRSLVTAQFLAGAATARDGQAVIRAGYDAHHSGYGPLAPPDQRVLAALDDILTAAYPSTDGAHWGAVGEPLAAALLTEVETDSGHEFVEQFLQHETLKVEQRTQTLHVVARVSTEDPAVAEGAHRAVAAAPDELLPLALGAAAELDTDDAAHWLDGTRHAVSVRAAEPDADTAVYERGPTGAARPGLRGRWNQPHHTPAHHPHRGHRAVGRRVTGPPRLHPGQTGREVARPAASHHGQHCLPAGHHRLHGRRRLLQRLGRRMGRLALRPRTRRL
;
A
#
# COMPACT_ATOMS: atom_id res chain seq x y z
N ILE A 1 -23.20 -4.44 -13.62
CA ILE A 1 -23.04 -3.17 -12.87
C ILE A 1 -24.39 -2.46 -12.72
N ALA A 2 -25.01 -1.95 -13.80
CA ALA A 2 -26.31 -1.25 -13.75
C ALA A 2 -27.42 -2.01 -12.97
N ALA A 3 -27.68 -3.27 -13.32
CA ALA A 3 -28.70 -4.07 -12.62
C ALA A 3 -28.42 -4.27 -11.11
N LEU A 4 -27.14 -4.33 -10.70
CA LEU A 4 -26.80 -4.42 -9.29
C LEU A 4 -26.99 -3.07 -8.59
N ALA A 5 -26.59 -1.97 -9.25
CA ALA A 5 -26.84 -0.63 -8.74
C ALA A 5 -28.34 -0.37 -8.52
N ASP A 6 -29.21 -0.78 -9.46
CA ASP A 6 -30.67 -0.64 -9.32
C ASP A 6 -31.21 -1.37 -8.09
N VAL A 7 -30.73 -2.60 -7.84
CA VAL A 7 -31.10 -3.38 -6.64
C VAL A 7 -30.64 -2.68 -5.37
N LEU A 8 -29.44 -2.10 -5.37
CA LEU A 8 -28.90 -1.38 -4.22
C LEU A 8 -29.64 -0.06 -3.96
N VAL A 9 -30.01 0.68 -5.00
CA VAL A 9 -30.85 1.88 -4.90
C VAL A 9 -32.22 1.51 -4.33
N HIS A 10 -32.81 0.40 -4.78
CA HIS A 10 -34.08 -0.08 -4.24
C HIS A 10 -33.98 -0.48 -2.75
N ALA A 11 -32.89 -1.17 -2.38
CA ALA A 11 -32.66 -1.59 -0.99
C ALA A 11 -32.29 -0.42 -0.06
N ASN A 12 -31.65 0.62 -0.58
CA ASN A 12 -31.29 1.82 0.16
C ASN A 12 -31.48 3.08 -0.72
N PRO A 13 -32.64 3.78 -0.58
CA PRO A 13 -32.98 4.94 -1.41
C PRO A 13 -31.98 6.10 -1.34
N THR A 14 -31.11 6.17 -0.33
CA THR A 14 -30.09 7.22 -0.25
C THR A 14 -29.04 7.12 -1.37
N PHE A 15 -28.99 6.01 -2.11
CA PHE A 15 -28.12 5.87 -3.29
C PHE A 15 -28.75 6.42 -4.57
N ALA A 16 -30.04 6.80 -4.56
CA ALA A 16 -30.73 7.33 -5.72
C ALA A 16 -30.17 8.68 -6.21
N ASP A 17 -29.48 9.41 -5.32
CA ASP A 17 -28.84 10.69 -5.63
C ASP A 17 -27.51 10.53 -6.42
N ARG A 18 -27.11 9.31 -6.77
CA ARG A 18 -25.89 9.03 -7.53
C ARG A 18 -26.21 8.89 -9.02
N ASP A 19 -25.53 9.69 -9.83
CA ASP A 19 -25.77 9.77 -11.28
C ASP A 19 -25.26 8.55 -12.06
N HIS A 20 -24.24 7.86 -11.55
CA HIS A 20 -23.61 6.73 -12.23
C HIS A 20 -23.70 5.42 -11.44
N PRO A 21 -24.01 4.26 -12.08
CA PRO A 21 -24.11 2.96 -11.39
C PRO A 21 -22.87 2.53 -10.61
N LEU A 22 -21.68 2.95 -11.07
CA LEU A 22 -20.42 2.65 -10.36
C LEU A 22 -20.32 3.41 -9.04
N ASP A 23 -20.83 4.65 -8.98
CA ASP A 23 -20.84 5.47 -7.78
C ASP A 23 -21.75 4.88 -6.70
N VAL A 24 -22.83 4.23 -7.11
CA VAL A 24 -23.70 3.45 -6.21
C VAL A 24 -22.93 2.29 -5.60
N LEU A 25 -22.17 1.54 -6.41
CA LEU A 25 -21.35 0.42 -5.92
C LEU A 25 -20.25 0.90 -4.97
N LEU A 26 -19.55 1.99 -5.31
CA LEU A 26 -18.53 2.59 -4.47
C LEU A 26 -19.12 3.06 -3.13
N ALA A 27 -20.26 3.75 -3.15
CA ALA A 27 -20.94 4.20 -1.94
C ALA A 27 -21.45 3.03 -1.08
N HIS A 28 -21.92 1.95 -1.71
CA HIS A 28 -22.31 0.74 -1.02
C HIS A 28 -21.11 0.06 -0.36
N GLU A 29 -20.01 -0.11 -1.10
CA GLU A 29 -18.79 -0.73 -0.61
C GLU A 29 -18.22 0.04 0.59
N GLU A 30 -18.16 1.36 0.48
CA GLU A 30 -17.75 2.24 1.56
C GLU A 30 -18.60 2.03 2.82
N ASN A 31 -19.92 2.00 2.67
CA ASN A 31 -20.84 1.80 3.79
C ASN A 31 -20.72 0.38 4.38
N TYR A 32 -20.51 -0.63 3.54
CA TYR A 32 -20.33 -2.01 3.94
C TYR A 32 -19.07 -2.17 4.81
N VAL A 33 -17.91 -1.72 4.32
CA VAL A 33 -16.65 -1.85 5.07
C VAL A 33 -16.65 -0.97 6.32
N ARG A 34 -17.24 0.23 6.27
CA ARG A 34 -17.40 1.09 7.46
C ARG A 34 -18.16 0.39 8.57
N LYS A 35 -19.30 -0.26 8.27
CA LYS A 35 -20.08 -1.01 9.28
C LYS A 35 -19.28 -2.14 9.91
N ILE A 36 -18.42 -2.80 9.14
CA ILE A 36 -17.52 -3.86 9.65
C ILE A 36 -16.44 -3.27 10.56
N ALA A 37 -15.90 -2.11 10.20
CA ALA A 37 -14.92 -1.39 11.00
C ALA A 37 -15.49 -0.90 12.33
N GLU A 38 -16.71 -0.35 12.33
CA GLU A 38 -17.41 0.13 13.54
C GLU A 38 -17.66 -0.97 14.59
N VAL A 39 -17.75 -2.24 14.16
CA VAL A 39 -17.89 -3.39 15.07
C VAL A 39 -16.55 -3.82 15.68
N ARG A 40 -15.43 -3.52 15.01
CA ARG A 40 -14.08 -4.00 15.39
C ARG A 40 -13.23 -2.94 16.07
N LEU A 41 -13.48 -1.67 15.79
CA LEU A 41 -12.69 -0.55 16.26
C LEU A 41 -13.57 0.47 16.98
N PRO A 42 -13.00 1.26 17.93
CA PRO A 42 -13.73 2.36 18.55
C PRO A 42 -14.31 3.31 17.49
N GLN A 43 -15.48 3.88 17.78
CA GLN A 43 -16.10 4.86 16.87
C GLN A 43 -15.12 6.00 16.55
N GLY A 44 -15.00 6.33 15.27
CA GLY A 44 -14.10 7.38 14.77
C GLY A 44 -12.61 6.99 14.72
N ALA A 45 -12.25 5.74 15.03
CA ALA A 45 -10.85 5.30 14.99
C ALA A 45 -10.31 5.07 13.57
N VAL A 46 -11.17 5.02 12.55
CA VAL A 46 -10.77 4.73 11.18
C VAL A 46 -11.37 5.74 10.22
N ASP A 47 -10.49 6.36 9.44
CA ASP A 47 -10.84 7.18 8.29
C ASP A 47 -11.26 6.28 7.12
N THR A 48 -12.38 6.62 6.50
CA THR A 48 -12.87 5.97 5.30
C THR A 48 -11.88 6.00 4.15
N LYS A 49 -11.08 7.08 3.99
CA LYS A 49 -10.06 7.16 2.95
C LYS A 49 -8.93 6.15 3.16
N LEU A 50 -8.54 5.92 4.43
CA LEU A 50 -7.59 4.87 4.78
C LEU A 50 -8.14 3.50 4.39
N ILE A 51 -9.41 3.21 4.71
CA ILE A 51 -10.03 1.94 4.33
C ILE A 51 -10.02 1.73 2.82
N ARG A 52 -10.42 2.73 2.02
CA ARG A 52 -10.34 2.63 0.56
C ARG A 52 -8.92 2.34 0.08
N SER A 53 -7.93 3.02 0.65
CA SER A 53 -6.51 2.79 0.32
C SER A 53 -6.06 1.37 0.64
N LEU A 54 -6.54 0.78 1.74
CA LEU A 54 -6.22 -0.60 2.12
C LEU A 54 -6.93 -1.63 1.24
N VAL A 55 -8.19 -1.38 0.85
CA VAL A 55 -8.89 -2.22 -0.15
C VAL A 55 -8.16 -2.17 -1.49
N THR A 56 -7.72 -0.99 -1.92
CA THR A 56 -6.89 -0.83 -3.11
C THR A 56 -5.56 -1.57 -2.98
N ALA A 57 -4.88 -1.48 -1.83
CA ALA A 57 -3.64 -2.24 -1.58
C ALA A 57 -3.85 -3.76 -1.66
N GLN A 58 -4.95 -4.27 -1.08
CA GLN A 58 -5.35 -5.68 -1.19
C GLN A 58 -5.56 -6.08 -2.65
N PHE A 59 -6.27 -5.27 -3.44
CA PHE A 59 -6.49 -5.53 -4.87
C PHE A 59 -5.18 -5.53 -5.67
N LEU A 60 -4.30 -4.56 -5.42
CA LEU A 60 -3.04 -4.40 -6.13
C LEU A 60 -2.06 -5.53 -5.86
N ALA A 61 -1.87 -5.93 -4.61
CA ALA A 61 -0.81 -6.87 -4.24
C ALA A 61 -1.31 -8.29 -3.97
N GLY A 62 -2.55 -8.43 -3.49
CA GLY A 62 -3.05 -9.68 -2.92
C GLY A 62 -2.22 -10.19 -1.74
N ALA A 63 -2.63 -11.33 -1.18
CA ALA A 63 -1.86 -12.00 -0.14
C ALA A 63 -2.17 -13.50 -0.12
N ALA A 64 -1.15 -14.34 -0.26
CA ALA A 64 -1.27 -15.79 -0.16
C ALA A 64 -1.26 -16.28 1.31
N THR A 65 -0.69 -15.48 2.22
CA THR A 65 -0.55 -15.82 3.64
C THR A 65 -0.87 -14.62 4.52
N ALA A 66 -1.18 -14.85 5.80
CA ALA A 66 -1.39 -13.78 6.77
C ALA A 66 -0.19 -12.84 6.91
N ARG A 67 1.03 -13.38 6.80
CA ARG A 67 2.25 -12.56 6.81
C ARG A 67 2.33 -11.63 5.59
N ASP A 68 1.92 -12.12 4.43
CA ASP A 68 1.88 -11.32 3.21
C ASP A 68 0.78 -10.25 3.31
N GLY A 69 -0.36 -10.59 3.92
CA GLY A 69 -1.43 -9.65 4.22
C GLY A 69 -0.96 -8.50 5.11
N GLN A 70 -0.30 -8.81 6.22
CA GLN A 70 0.28 -7.79 7.10
C GLN A 70 1.28 -6.87 6.39
N ALA A 71 2.09 -7.42 5.46
CA ALA A 71 3.02 -6.63 4.67
C ALA A 71 2.30 -5.65 3.72
N VAL A 72 1.17 -6.06 3.14
CA VAL A 72 0.31 -5.22 2.28
C VAL A 72 -0.41 -4.16 3.09
N ILE A 73 -1.01 -4.51 4.23
CA ILE A 73 -1.65 -3.53 5.13
C ILE A 73 -0.65 -2.47 5.54
N ARG A 74 0.57 -2.88 5.89
CA ARG A 74 1.64 -1.95 6.25
C ARG A 74 1.99 -1.02 5.09
N ALA A 75 2.24 -1.58 3.90
CA ALA A 75 2.58 -0.80 2.71
C ALA A 75 1.46 0.16 2.31
N GLY A 76 0.20 -0.28 2.34
CA GLY A 76 -0.96 0.54 2.02
C GLY A 76 -1.19 1.65 3.05
N TYR A 77 -0.99 1.36 4.34
CA TYR A 77 -1.05 2.37 5.40
C TYR A 77 0.03 3.43 5.21
N ASP A 78 1.28 3.04 5.00
CA ASP A 78 2.40 3.98 4.84
C ASP A 78 2.27 4.78 3.53
N ALA A 79 1.80 4.16 2.44
CA ALA A 79 1.51 4.85 1.18
C ALA A 79 0.38 5.88 1.33
N HIS A 80 -0.72 5.53 2.00
CA HIS A 80 -1.82 6.46 2.30
C HIS A 80 -1.33 7.68 3.09
N HIS A 81 -0.38 7.47 4.00
CA HIS A 81 0.13 8.50 4.89
C HIS A 81 1.39 9.23 4.37
N SER A 82 1.90 8.89 3.19
CA SER A 82 3.17 9.38 2.65
C SER A 82 3.25 10.91 2.47
N GLY A 83 2.14 11.56 2.14
CA GLY A 83 2.03 13.02 2.00
C GLY A 83 1.82 13.76 3.32
N TYR A 84 1.63 13.04 4.43
CA TYR A 84 1.55 13.63 5.76
C TYR A 84 2.97 13.68 6.34
N GLY A 85 3.32 14.77 7.03
CA GLY A 85 4.65 14.92 7.65
C GLY A 85 5.03 13.70 8.51
N PRO A 86 6.30 13.55 8.91
CA PRO A 86 6.81 12.30 9.51
C PRO A 86 5.92 11.80 10.66
N LEU A 87 5.14 10.76 10.38
CA LEU A 87 4.26 10.11 11.34
C LEU A 87 5.02 9.02 12.09
N ALA A 88 4.67 8.82 13.35
CA ALA A 88 5.13 7.64 14.06
C ALA A 88 4.64 6.38 13.31
N PRO A 89 5.46 5.32 13.21
CA PRO A 89 5.01 4.06 12.64
C PRO A 89 3.73 3.58 13.31
N PRO A 90 2.75 3.05 12.56
CA PRO A 90 1.51 2.55 13.14
C PRO A 90 1.77 1.45 14.18
N ASP A 91 0.97 1.46 15.26
CA ASP A 91 0.95 0.38 16.24
C ASP A 91 0.57 -0.94 15.55
N GLN A 92 1.28 -2.03 15.86
CA GLN A 92 0.95 -3.36 15.35
C GLN A 92 -0.49 -3.78 15.66
N ARG A 93 -1.05 -3.32 16.79
CA ARG A 93 -2.46 -3.59 17.12
C ARG A 93 -3.42 -2.92 16.14
N VAL A 94 -3.07 -1.73 15.65
CA VAL A 94 -3.86 -1.02 14.64
C VAL A 94 -3.78 -1.77 13.32
N LEU A 95 -2.58 -2.16 12.88
CA LEU A 95 -2.40 -2.94 11.65
C LEU A 95 -3.15 -4.27 11.71
N ALA A 96 -3.11 -4.97 12.85
CA ALA A 96 -3.85 -6.23 13.04
C ALA A 96 -5.37 -6.00 12.98
N ALA A 97 -5.88 -4.93 13.58
CA ALA A 97 -7.31 -4.63 13.51
C ALA A 97 -7.77 -4.24 12.10
N LEU A 98 -6.93 -3.54 11.34
CA LEU A 98 -7.17 -3.22 9.92
C LEU A 98 -7.18 -4.50 9.06
N ASP A 99 -6.24 -5.41 9.31
CA ASP A 99 -6.21 -6.74 8.69
C ASP A 99 -7.49 -7.53 8.99
N ASP A 100 -7.90 -7.58 10.26
CA ASP A 100 -9.14 -8.24 10.70
C ASP A 100 -10.41 -7.65 10.06
N ILE A 101 -10.41 -6.35 9.75
CA ILE A 101 -11.50 -5.70 9.01
C ILE A 101 -11.54 -6.20 7.57
N LEU A 102 -10.41 -6.24 6.87
CA LEU A 102 -10.38 -6.73 5.48
C LEU A 102 -10.70 -8.21 5.39
N THR A 103 -10.20 -9.05 6.30
CA THR A 103 -10.54 -10.49 6.34
C THR A 103 -12.02 -10.72 6.61
N ALA A 104 -12.66 -9.85 7.39
CA ALA A 104 -14.09 -9.93 7.62
C ALA A 104 -14.93 -9.42 6.45
N ALA A 105 -14.48 -8.34 5.78
CA ALA A 105 -15.16 -7.76 4.63
C ALA A 105 -15.07 -8.66 3.41
N TYR A 106 -13.89 -9.27 3.19
CA TYR A 106 -13.56 -10.08 2.04
C TYR A 106 -13.02 -11.45 2.49
N PRO A 107 -13.90 -12.35 2.96
CA PRO A 107 -13.48 -13.69 3.32
C PRO A 107 -12.95 -14.43 2.08
N SER A 108 -11.83 -15.12 2.26
CA SER A 108 -11.22 -15.95 1.21
C SER A 108 -12.08 -17.17 0.87
N THR A 109 -12.13 -17.52 -0.42
CA THR A 109 -12.84 -18.70 -0.94
C THR A 109 -11.91 -19.74 -1.56
N ASP A 110 -10.64 -19.41 -1.77
CA ASP A 110 -9.65 -20.20 -2.50
C ASP A 110 -8.36 -20.50 -1.70
N GLY A 111 -8.31 -20.06 -0.44
CA GLY A 111 -7.16 -20.26 0.44
C GLY A 111 -6.17 -19.10 0.46
N ALA A 112 -6.42 -18.01 -0.30
CA ALA A 112 -5.73 -16.74 -0.10
C ALA A 112 -6.03 -16.16 1.30
N HIS A 113 -5.29 -15.13 1.73
CA HIS A 113 -5.53 -14.46 3.02
C HIS A 113 -6.81 -13.62 3.01
N TRP A 114 -7.12 -13.00 1.87
CA TRP A 114 -8.36 -12.28 1.63
C TRP A 114 -9.01 -12.73 0.31
N GLY A 115 -10.32 -12.54 0.20
CA GLY A 115 -11.04 -12.65 -1.07
C GLY A 115 -10.72 -11.48 -2.02
N ALA A 116 -11.09 -11.63 -3.28
CA ALA A 116 -10.91 -10.58 -4.28
C ALA A 116 -12.10 -9.61 -4.30
N VAL A 117 -11.80 -8.32 -4.47
CA VAL A 117 -12.80 -7.32 -4.89
C VAL A 117 -13.02 -7.46 -6.39
N GLY A 118 -14.28 -7.35 -6.84
CA GLY A 118 -14.60 -7.39 -8.26
C GLY A 118 -13.86 -6.31 -9.03
N GLU A 119 -13.26 -6.68 -10.15
CA GLU A 119 -12.30 -5.85 -10.89
C GLU A 119 -12.81 -4.44 -11.28
N PRO A 120 -14.05 -4.24 -11.80
CA PRO A 120 -14.52 -2.90 -12.14
C PRO A 120 -14.62 -1.96 -10.93
N LEU A 121 -14.97 -2.50 -9.77
CA LEU A 121 -15.05 -1.72 -8.52
C LEU A 121 -13.65 -1.40 -8.01
N ALA A 122 -12.74 -2.36 -8.08
CA ALA A 122 -11.38 -2.19 -7.60
C ALA A 122 -10.55 -1.23 -8.48
N ALA A 123 -10.77 -1.23 -9.80
CA ALA A 123 -10.21 -0.25 -10.72
C ALA A 123 -10.71 1.17 -10.38
N ALA A 124 -12.00 1.33 -10.11
CA ALA A 124 -12.57 2.62 -9.71
C ALA A 124 -12.03 3.12 -8.36
N LEU A 125 -11.90 2.21 -7.38
CA LEU A 125 -11.26 2.53 -6.09
C LEU A 125 -9.80 2.93 -6.26
N LEU A 126 -9.07 2.29 -7.18
CA LEU A 126 -7.69 2.67 -7.49
C LEU A 126 -7.63 4.09 -8.08
N THR A 127 -8.49 4.43 -9.05
CA THR A 127 -8.58 5.79 -9.60
C THR A 127 -8.92 6.82 -8.53
N GLU A 128 -9.86 6.55 -7.62
CA GLU A 128 -10.18 7.45 -6.51
C GLU A 128 -8.98 7.66 -5.57
N VAL A 129 -8.30 6.57 -5.19
CA VAL A 129 -7.15 6.62 -4.27
C VAL A 129 -5.96 7.34 -4.91
N GLU A 130 -5.69 7.11 -6.20
CA GLU A 130 -4.70 7.87 -6.96
C GLU A 130 -5.08 9.35 -6.97
N THR A 131 -6.30 9.70 -7.32
CA THR A 131 -6.75 11.10 -7.36
C THR A 131 -6.62 11.78 -5.99
N ASP A 132 -7.08 11.12 -4.92
CA ASP A 132 -7.03 11.63 -3.55
C ASP A 132 -5.60 11.81 -3.03
N SER A 133 -4.65 11.01 -3.53
CA SER A 133 -3.24 11.07 -3.16
C SER A 133 -2.41 11.97 -4.07
N GLY A 134 -3.02 12.69 -5.03
CA GLY A 134 -2.27 13.48 -6.01
C GLY A 134 -1.46 12.62 -6.98
N HIS A 135 -1.95 11.40 -7.27
CA HIS A 135 -1.35 10.35 -8.08
C HIS A 135 -0.09 9.72 -7.50
N GLU A 136 0.10 9.76 -6.17
CA GLU A 136 1.33 9.27 -5.52
C GLU A 136 1.18 7.87 -4.88
N PHE A 137 -0.04 7.37 -4.69
CA PHE A 137 -0.26 6.15 -3.91
C PHE A 137 0.46 4.92 -4.48
N VAL A 138 0.27 4.59 -5.77
CA VAL A 138 0.91 3.45 -6.45
C VAL A 138 2.43 3.61 -6.43
N GLU A 139 2.92 4.83 -6.61
CA GLU A 139 4.35 5.12 -6.57
C GLU A 139 4.97 4.73 -5.22
N GLN A 140 4.34 5.18 -4.13
CA GLN A 140 4.78 4.93 -2.76
C GLN A 140 4.60 3.47 -2.36
N PHE A 141 3.48 2.86 -2.78
CA PHE A 141 3.15 1.48 -2.51
C PHE A 141 4.18 0.52 -3.14
N LEU A 142 4.48 0.68 -4.44
CA LEU A 142 5.44 -0.18 -5.15
C LEU A 142 6.87 -0.10 -4.58
N GLN A 143 7.27 1.08 -4.08
CA GLN A 143 8.58 1.32 -3.48
C GLN A 143 8.68 0.81 -2.03
N HIS A 144 7.57 0.39 -1.41
CA HIS A 144 7.56 -0.02 -0.02
C HIS A 144 8.35 -1.31 0.20
N GLU A 145 9.25 -1.31 1.19
CA GLU A 145 10.24 -2.38 1.40
C GLU A 145 9.63 -3.71 1.88
N THR A 146 8.46 -3.68 2.51
CA THR A 146 7.79 -4.91 3.00
C THR A 146 7.17 -5.74 1.89
N LEU A 147 6.93 -5.17 0.71
CA LEU A 147 6.36 -5.89 -0.41
C LEU A 147 7.35 -6.88 -1.01
N LYS A 148 6.86 -8.08 -1.29
CA LYS A 148 7.62 -9.09 -2.02
C LYS A 148 7.65 -8.80 -3.52
N VAL A 149 8.57 -9.46 -4.22
CA VAL A 149 8.67 -9.37 -5.69
C VAL A 149 7.37 -9.81 -6.35
N GLU A 150 6.73 -10.86 -5.86
CA GLU A 150 5.46 -11.39 -6.39
C GLU A 150 4.33 -10.36 -6.24
N GLN A 151 4.29 -9.64 -5.12
CA GLN A 151 3.30 -8.59 -4.86
C GLN A 151 3.52 -7.38 -5.76
N ARG A 152 4.77 -6.94 -5.93
CA ARG A 152 5.12 -5.87 -6.90
C ARG A 152 4.80 -6.28 -8.33
N THR A 153 5.01 -7.54 -8.67
CA THR A 153 4.65 -8.10 -9.98
C THR A 153 3.14 -8.00 -10.19
N GLN A 154 2.34 -8.57 -9.27
CA GLN A 154 0.88 -8.48 -9.32
C GLN A 154 0.41 -7.02 -9.44
N THR A 155 0.97 -6.11 -8.65
CA THR A 155 0.62 -4.68 -8.68
C THR A 155 0.87 -4.07 -10.05
N LEU A 156 2.04 -4.31 -10.65
CA LEU A 156 2.34 -3.79 -11.99
C LEU A 156 1.44 -4.38 -13.07
N HIS A 157 1.08 -5.66 -12.98
CA HIS A 157 0.13 -6.30 -13.90
C HIS A 157 -1.28 -5.69 -13.77
N VAL A 158 -1.75 -5.49 -12.55
CA VAL A 158 -3.05 -4.86 -12.28
C VAL A 158 -3.07 -3.42 -12.79
N VAL A 159 -2.06 -2.61 -12.44
CA VAL A 159 -1.97 -1.21 -12.89
C VAL A 159 -1.87 -1.12 -14.42
N ALA A 160 -1.07 -1.97 -15.06
CA ALA A 160 -0.97 -2.01 -16.51
C ALA A 160 -2.32 -2.30 -17.17
N ARG A 161 -3.09 -3.25 -16.63
CA ARG A 161 -4.42 -3.59 -17.15
C ARG A 161 -5.45 -2.49 -16.89
N VAL A 162 -5.46 -1.87 -15.71
CA VAL A 162 -6.36 -0.73 -15.41
C VAL A 162 -6.02 0.47 -16.30
N SER A 163 -4.75 0.65 -16.65
CA SER A 163 -4.30 1.78 -17.46
C SER A 163 -4.80 1.80 -18.90
N THR A 164 -5.36 0.68 -19.39
CA THR A 164 -6.01 0.65 -20.71
C THR A 164 -7.32 1.44 -20.73
N GLU A 165 -8.00 1.52 -19.58
CA GLU A 165 -9.23 2.29 -19.39
C GLU A 165 -8.96 3.65 -18.73
N ASP A 166 -7.99 3.73 -17.81
CA ASP A 166 -7.58 4.95 -17.12
C ASP A 166 -6.06 5.16 -17.14
N PRO A 167 -5.53 5.81 -18.21
CA PRO A 167 -4.09 5.99 -18.39
C PRO A 167 -3.39 6.75 -17.25
N ALA A 168 -4.11 7.57 -16.48
CA ALA A 168 -3.52 8.38 -15.41
C ALA A 168 -2.97 7.49 -14.27
N VAL A 169 -3.57 6.32 -14.04
CA VAL A 169 -3.15 5.37 -13.00
C VAL A 169 -1.75 4.79 -13.28
N ALA A 170 -1.32 4.75 -14.55
CA ALA A 170 0.02 4.26 -14.89
C ALA A 170 1.14 5.22 -14.48
N GLU A 171 0.86 6.51 -14.27
CA GLU A 171 1.89 7.50 -13.99
C GLU A 171 2.67 7.19 -12.71
N GLY A 172 1.97 6.84 -11.62
CA GLY A 172 2.59 6.44 -10.37
C GLY A 172 3.50 5.21 -10.52
N ALA A 173 3.06 4.20 -11.29
CA ALA A 173 3.87 3.02 -11.59
C ALA A 173 5.11 3.36 -12.42
N HIS A 174 4.98 4.22 -13.43
CA HIS A 174 6.12 4.66 -14.24
C HIS A 174 7.16 5.43 -13.40
N ARG A 175 6.72 6.29 -12.48
CA ARG A 175 7.61 7.00 -11.55
C ARG A 175 8.29 6.04 -10.57
N ALA A 176 7.57 5.06 -10.03
CA ALA A 176 8.19 4.01 -9.22
C ALA A 176 9.27 3.23 -10.00
N VAL A 177 9.00 2.83 -11.24
CA VAL A 177 9.99 2.14 -12.10
C VAL A 177 11.21 3.04 -12.36
N ALA A 178 11.00 4.33 -12.59
CA ALA A 178 12.09 5.29 -12.77
C ALA A 178 12.91 5.48 -11.47
N ALA A 179 12.26 5.41 -10.31
CA ALA A 179 12.91 5.47 -9.01
C ALA A 179 13.73 4.21 -8.71
N ALA A 180 13.23 3.00 -9.00
CA ALA A 180 13.91 1.73 -8.71
C ALA A 180 14.05 0.84 -9.96
N PRO A 181 14.80 1.27 -10.99
CA PRO A 181 14.83 0.59 -12.29
C PRO A 181 15.43 -0.81 -12.24
N ASP A 182 16.39 -1.06 -11.35
CA ASP A 182 17.02 -2.38 -11.21
C ASP A 182 16.03 -3.44 -10.70
N GLU A 183 15.07 -3.02 -9.88
CA GLU A 183 14.12 -3.91 -9.22
C GLU A 183 12.81 -4.01 -10.00
N LEU A 184 12.28 -2.88 -10.48
CA LEU A 184 10.92 -2.80 -11.01
C LEU A 184 10.85 -2.86 -12.54
N LEU A 185 11.91 -2.48 -13.27
CA LEU A 185 11.85 -2.50 -14.73
C LEU A 185 11.64 -3.91 -15.32
N PRO A 186 12.30 -4.98 -14.84
CA PRO A 186 12.03 -6.32 -15.35
C PRO A 186 10.56 -6.74 -15.17
N LEU A 187 9.94 -6.33 -14.06
CA LEU A 187 8.55 -6.63 -13.74
C LEU A 187 7.59 -5.83 -14.64
N ALA A 188 7.87 -4.55 -14.86
CA ALA A 188 7.08 -3.69 -15.74
C ALA A 188 7.12 -4.15 -17.21
N LEU A 189 8.25 -4.72 -17.66
CA LEU A 189 8.35 -5.39 -18.97
C LEU A 189 7.50 -6.67 -19.03
N GLY A 190 7.36 -7.39 -17.91
CA GLY A 190 6.49 -8.54 -17.77
C GLY A 190 5.01 -8.16 -17.91
N ALA A 191 4.58 -7.11 -17.21
CA ALA A 191 3.21 -6.59 -17.29
C ALA A 191 2.83 -6.18 -18.72
N ALA A 192 3.75 -5.54 -19.45
CA ALA A 192 3.55 -5.16 -20.85
C ALA A 192 3.28 -6.37 -21.78
N ALA A 193 3.76 -7.55 -21.43
CA ALA A 193 3.59 -8.75 -22.26
C ALA A 193 2.18 -9.34 -22.20
N GLU A 194 1.38 -8.96 -21.21
CA GLU A 194 -0.02 -9.37 -21.05
C GLU A 194 -1.03 -8.39 -21.68
N LEU A 195 -0.55 -7.23 -22.14
CA LEU A 195 -1.38 -6.24 -22.80
C LEU A 195 -1.48 -6.49 -24.31
N ASP A 196 -2.53 -5.92 -24.90
CA ASP A 196 -2.64 -5.82 -26.36
C ASP A 196 -1.53 -4.93 -26.92
N THR A 197 -1.29 -5.04 -28.24
CA THR A 197 -0.06 -4.47 -28.83
C THR A 197 0.02 -2.95 -28.68
N ASP A 198 -1.10 -2.25 -28.81
CA ASP A 198 -1.15 -0.79 -28.71
C ASP A 198 -1.02 -0.34 -27.24
N ASP A 199 -1.72 -1.02 -26.32
CA ASP A 199 -1.63 -0.75 -24.87
C ASP A 199 -0.22 -1.04 -24.32
N ALA A 200 0.39 -2.14 -24.75
CA ALA A 200 1.77 -2.47 -24.43
C ALA A 200 2.74 -1.38 -24.91
N ALA A 201 2.50 -0.81 -26.11
CA ALA A 201 3.32 0.26 -26.63
C ALA A 201 3.18 1.54 -25.79
N HIS A 202 1.95 1.91 -25.40
CA HIS A 202 1.69 3.04 -24.52
C HIS A 202 2.35 2.89 -23.14
N TRP A 203 2.17 1.73 -22.50
CA TRP A 203 2.80 1.39 -21.22
C TRP A 203 4.34 1.50 -21.27
N LEU A 204 4.95 0.91 -22.32
CA LEU A 204 6.41 0.92 -22.47
C LEU A 204 6.95 2.32 -22.80
N ASP A 205 6.21 3.14 -23.53
CA ASP A 205 6.60 4.52 -23.82
C ASP A 205 6.52 5.40 -22.57
N GLY A 206 5.45 5.28 -21.77
CA GLY A 206 5.32 5.96 -20.49
C GLY A 206 6.45 5.59 -19.50
N THR A 207 6.74 4.29 -19.39
CA THR A 207 7.88 3.80 -18.59
C THR A 207 9.21 4.39 -19.08
N ARG A 208 9.44 4.42 -20.40
CA ARG A 208 10.66 5.00 -20.99
C ARG A 208 10.76 6.49 -20.73
N HIS A 209 9.65 7.21 -20.84
CA HIS A 209 9.59 8.64 -20.59
C HIS A 209 10.00 8.95 -19.15
N ALA A 210 9.36 8.30 -18.16
CA ALA A 210 9.67 8.50 -16.74
C ALA A 210 11.14 8.19 -16.41
N VAL A 211 11.67 7.07 -16.93
CA VAL A 211 13.09 6.70 -16.78
C VAL A 211 14.02 7.77 -17.38
N SER A 212 13.65 8.35 -18.51
CA SER A 212 14.45 9.37 -19.21
C SER A 212 14.43 10.71 -18.49
N VAL A 213 13.26 11.14 -18.00
CA VAL A 213 13.09 12.36 -17.18
C VAL A 213 13.96 12.25 -15.92
N ARG A 214 13.84 11.14 -15.18
CA ARG A 214 14.65 10.90 -13.97
C ARG A 214 16.16 10.87 -14.24
N ALA A 215 16.58 10.40 -15.41
CA ALA A 215 17.99 10.39 -15.80
C ALA A 215 18.54 11.78 -16.20
N ALA A 216 17.64 12.70 -16.55
CA ALA A 216 17.97 14.08 -16.90
C ALA A 216 18.05 15.00 -15.68
N GLU A 217 17.40 14.63 -14.57
CA GLU A 217 17.52 15.35 -13.30
C GLU A 217 18.99 15.41 -12.84
N PRO A 218 19.50 16.61 -12.50
CA PRO A 218 20.84 16.74 -11.93
C PRO A 218 20.86 16.04 -10.56
N ASP A 219 21.90 15.24 -10.30
CA ASP A 219 22.11 14.63 -8.99
C ASP A 219 22.12 15.75 -7.93
N ALA A 220 21.06 15.84 -7.12
CA ALA A 220 20.89 16.86 -6.09
C ALA A 220 21.98 16.79 -5.00
N ASP A 221 22.78 15.73 -4.97
CA ASP A 221 23.87 15.50 -4.01
C ASP A 221 25.19 16.24 -4.33
N THR A 222 25.23 17.07 -5.37
CA THR A 222 26.47 17.82 -5.69
C THR A 222 26.76 18.95 -4.67
N ALA A 223 25.84 19.28 -3.76
CA ALA A 223 25.97 20.42 -2.84
C ALA A 223 26.63 20.12 -1.47
N VAL A 224 27.07 18.89 -1.17
CA VAL A 224 27.63 18.53 0.15
C VAL A 224 29.17 18.47 0.18
N TYR A 225 29.86 18.55 -0.95
CA TYR A 225 31.32 18.33 -1.00
C TYR A 225 32.21 19.59 -1.13
N GLU A 226 31.65 20.81 -1.12
CA GLU A 226 32.45 22.07 -1.15
C GLU A 226 32.30 22.96 0.09
N ARG A 227 32.23 22.37 1.30
CA ARG A 227 32.57 23.11 2.52
C ARG A 227 33.63 22.34 3.30
N GLY A 228 34.89 22.74 3.07
CA GLY A 228 36.09 22.05 3.54
C GLY A 228 36.25 21.95 5.06
N PRO A 229 37.27 21.19 5.52
CA PRO A 229 37.51 20.91 6.94
C PRO A 229 38.44 21.96 7.55
N THR A 230 37.90 22.84 8.39
CA THR A 230 38.60 23.64 9.42
C THR A 230 37.50 24.38 10.17
N GLY A 231 37.29 24.34 11.48
CA GLY A 231 38.03 23.86 12.62
C GLY A 231 37.44 24.60 13.84
N ALA A 232 37.54 23.99 15.02
CA ALA A 232 37.34 24.56 16.35
C ALA A 232 35.92 24.70 16.96
N ALA A 233 35.74 23.91 18.03
CA ALA A 233 35.21 24.26 19.35
C ALA A 233 33.69 24.49 19.58
N ARG A 234 33.09 23.50 20.27
CA ARG A 234 31.96 23.60 21.22
C ARG A 234 32.30 24.58 22.38
N PRO A 235 31.37 25.06 23.27
CA PRO A 235 30.15 24.37 23.73
C PRO A 235 28.91 25.24 24.12
N GLY A 236 27.78 24.53 24.28
CA GLY A 236 26.79 24.82 25.33
C GLY A 236 25.71 25.86 25.01
N LEU A 237 24.45 25.41 25.02
CA LEU A 237 23.37 26.13 25.71
C LEU A 237 22.15 25.21 25.88
N ARG A 238 21.82 25.00 27.15
CA ARG A 238 20.52 24.51 27.62
C ARG A 238 19.47 25.58 27.29
N GLY A 239 18.35 25.17 26.72
CA GLY A 239 17.09 25.93 26.64
C GLY A 239 16.01 24.97 26.17
N ARG A 240 15.24 24.33 27.05
CA ARG A 240 14.07 24.89 27.76
C ARG A 240 13.00 25.37 26.76
N TRP A 241 12.19 24.44 26.28
CA TRP A 241 10.87 24.69 25.70
C TRP A 241 9.87 24.03 26.66
N ASN A 242 9.42 24.75 27.70
CA ASN A 242 8.12 25.44 27.74
C ASN A 242 6.96 24.60 27.20
N GLN A 243 6.37 23.81 28.11
CA GLN A 243 4.96 23.44 28.10
C GLN A 243 4.10 24.69 28.31
N PRO A 244 2.93 24.82 27.66
CA PRO A 244 1.80 25.54 28.20
C PRO A 244 0.96 24.61 29.06
N HIS A 245 0.87 24.95 30.35
CA HIS A 245 -0.14 24.45 31.27
C HIS A 245 -1.53 24.92 30.85
N HIS A 246 -2.48 24.00 30.71
CA HIS A 246 -3.89 24.30 30.95
C HIS A 246 -4.56 23.14 31.70
N THR A 247 -4.81 23.36 32.98
CA THR A 247 -5.86 22.73 33.79
C THR A 247 -5.96 23.54 35.09
N PRO A 248 -7.04 23.46 35.89
CA PRO A 248 -8.43 23.12 35.61
C PRO A 248 -9.42 24.16 36.19
N ALA A 249 -10.71 24.03 35.88
CA ALA A 249 -11.76 24.48 36.81
C ALA A 249 -12.74 23.32 37.05
N HIS A 250 -12.63 22.76 38.25
CA HIS A 250 -13.66 21.98 38.94
C HIS A 250 -14.95 22.83 39.08
N HIS A 251 -16.17 22.29 39.15
CA HIS A 251 -16.74 21.60 40.31
C HIS A 251 -18.17 21.03 40.00
N PRO A 252 -18.88 20.33 40.93
CA PRO A 252 -19.47 19.01 40.67
C PRO A 252 -21.00 18.95 40.86
N HIS A 253 -21.61 17.78 40.60
CA HIS A 253 -22.73 17.14 41.34
C HIS A 253 -23.00 15.76 40.68
N ARG A 254 -22.75 14.59 41.31
CA ARG A 254 -23.59 13.84 42.29
C ARG A 254 -25.05 13.71 41.81
N GLY A 255 -25.66 12.57 41.56
CA GLY A 255 -25.33 11.13 41.64
C GLY A 255 -26.61 10.33 41.35
N HIS A 256 -26.54 9.01 41.18
CA HIS A 256 -27.44 8.01 41.81
C HIS A 256 -27.36 6.61 41.18
N ARG A 257 -27.09 5.66 42.08
CA ARG A 257 -27.68 4.32 42.29
C ARG A 257 -27.61 3.22 41.21
N ALA A 258 -26.95 2.17 41.69
CA ALA A 258 -26.99 0.76 41.33
C ALA A 258 -28.37 0.10 41.19
N VAL A 259 -28.46 -0.83 40.23
CA VAL A 259 -29.18 -2.12 40.25
C VAL A 259 -28.36 -3.00 39.26
N GLY A 260 -27.81 -4.18 39.53
CA GLY A 260 -28.22 -5.25 40.42
C GLY A 260 -28.91 -6.36 39.61
N ARG A 261 -28.18 -7.21 38.87
CA ARG A 261 -28.66 -8.58 38.58
C ARG A 261 -27.55 -9.56 38.23
N ARG A 262 -27.38 -10.53 39.13
CA ARG A 262 -26.75 -11.83 38.90
C ARG A 262 -27.71 -12.72 38.10
N VAL A 263 -27.18 -13.51 37.17
CA VAL A 263 -27.73 -14.83 36.84
C VAL A 263 -26.58 -15.83 36.80
N THR A 264 -26.84 -16.94 37.47
CA THR A 264 -26.04 -18.15 37.75
C THR A 264 -25.90 -19.07 36.52
N GLY A 265 -24.77 -19.79 36.39
CA GLY A 265 -24.43 -20.80 35.34
C GLY A 265 -25.20 -22.14 35.48
N PRO A 266 -24.64 -23.35 35.19
CA PRO A 266 -23.33 -23.74 34.61
C PRO A 266 -23.47 -24.92 33.56
N PRO A 267 -22.55 -25.92 33.42
CA PRO A 267 -21.17 -25.96 32.90
C PRO A 267 -20.97 -26.98 31.73
N ARG A 268 -19.75 -27.09 31.14
CA ARG A 268 -19.07 -28.29 30.55
C ARG A 268 -17.87 -27.80 29.69
N LEU A 269 -16.67 -28.37 29.59
CA LEU A 269 -15.90 -29.48 30.16
C LEU A 269 -14.42 -29.15 29.86
N HIS A 270 -13.50 -29.46 30.77
CA HIS A 270 -12.04 -29.58 30.53
C HIS A 270 -11.69 -31.09 30.40
N PRO A 271 -10.42 -31.51 30.25
CA PRO A 271 -9.57 -31.43 29.05
C PRO A 271 -9.04 -32.83 28.66
N GLY A 272 -8.60 -33.01 27.41
CA GLY A 272 -7.92 -34.22 26.95
C GLY A 272 -6.52 -33.89 26.46
N GLN A 273 -5.52 -34.20 27.28
CA GLN A 273 -4.09 -34.22 26.93
C GLN A 273 -3.73 -35.45 26.09
N THR A 274 -2.54 -35.35 25.45
CA THR A 274 -1.59 -36.35 24.92
C THR A 274 -1.36 -36.06 23.43
N GLY A 275 -0.18 -35.74 22.94
CA GLY A 275 1.19 -35.89 23.42
C GLY A 275 2.00 -36.39 22.25
N ARG A 276 2.97 -35.61 21.74
CA ARG A 276 4.23 -36.17 21.22
C ARG A 276 5.26 -35.09 20.93
N GLU A 277 6.38 -35.36 21.59
CA GLU A 277 7.70 -34.75 21.57
C GLU A 277 8.50 -35.25 20.35
N VAL A 278 9.75 -34.76 20.21
CA VAL A 278 10.85 -35.16 19.31
C VAL A 278 10.86 -34.36 17.98
N ALA A 279 11.92 -33.65 17.53
CA ALA A 279 13.31 -33.48 17.97
C ALA A 279 13.87 -32.12 17.50
N ARG A 280 14.81 -31.58 18.29
CA ARG A 280 15.87 -30.66 17.84
C ARG A 280 16.95 -31.45 17.09
N PRO A 281 17.73 -30.79 16.23
CA PRO A 281 19.15 -30.69 16.58
C PRO A 281 19.74 -29.28 16.42
N ALA A 282 20.90 -29.15 17.04
CA ALA A 282 21.62 -27.93 17.33
C ALA A 282 22.59 -27.50 16.21
N ALA A 283 22.85 -26.19 16.22
CA ALA A 283 24.13 -25.49 16.06
C ALA A 283 25.01 -25.73 14.82
N SER A 284 25.35 -24.64 14.13
CA SER A 284 26.75 -24.19 14.06
C SER A 284 26.88 -22.72 13.65
N HIS A 285 27.79 -22.04 14.34
CA HIS A 285 28.32 -20.72 14.04
C HIS A 285 28.97 -20.66 12.66
N HIS A 286 28.88 -19.51 11.99
CA HIS A 286 30.03 -18.82 11.39
C HIS A 286 29.68 -17.34 11.23
N GLY A 287 30.48 -16.48 11.87
CA GLY A 287 30.41 -15.05 11.65
C GLY A 287 31.06 -14.67 10.33
N GLN A 288 30.64 -13.53 9.77
CA GLN A 288 31.54 -12.62 9.07
C GLN A 288 30.87 -11.24 8.98
N HIS A 289 31.57 -10.28 9.57
CA HIS A 289 31.35 -8.86 9.39
C HIS A 289 31.57 -8.49 7.93
N CYS A 290 30.59 -7.83 7.31
CA CYS A 290 30.81 -6.99 6.13
C CYS A 290 30.25 -5.60 6.43
N LEU A 291 31.17 -4.65 6.62
CA LEU A 291 30.88 -3.22 6.59
C LEU A 291 30.43 -2.79 5.18
N PRO A 292 29.64 -1.71 5.06
CA PRO A 292 29.03 -1.34 3.78
C PRO A 292 30.04 -0.65 2.86
N ALA A 293 30.17 -1.16 1.64
CA ALA A 293 30.76 -0.45 0.51
C ALA A 293 29.72 0.52 -0.08
N GLY A 294 29.46 1.62 0.62
CA GLY A 294 28.85 2.81 0.01
C GLY A 294 29.98 3.70 -0.50
N HIS A 295 29.98 4.04 -1.79
CA HIS A 295 30.53 5.30 -2.38
C HIS A 295 30.75 5.26 -3.92
N HIS A 296 30.38 4.18 -4.63
CA HIS A 296 30.45 4.13 -6.12
C HIS A 296 29.11 4.02 -6.88
N ARG A 297 27.96 4.06 -6.21
CA ARG A 297 26.66 3.73 -6.85
C ARG A 297 26.02 4.84 -7.70
N LEU A 298 26.41 6.11 -7.56
CA LEU A 298 25.64 7.22 -8.17
C LEU A 298 25.96 7.44 -9.66
N HIS A 299 27.24 7.47 -10.06
CA HIS A 299 27.60 7.55 -11.49
C HIS A 299 27.23 6.30 -12.30
N GLY A 300 27.10 5.14 -11.63
CA GLY A 300 26.60 3.91 -12.26
C GLY A 300 25.12 4.00 -12.64
N ARG A 301 24.30 4.59 -11.76
CA ARG A 301 22.84 4.68 -11.92
C ARG A 301 22.42 5.50 -13.15
N ARG A 302 23.05 6.67 -13.37
CA ARG A 302 22.75 7.48 -14.58
C ARG A 302 23.14 6.79 -15.88
N ARG A 303 24.30 6.11 -15.92
CA ARG A 303 24.74 5.34 -17.10
C ARG A 303 23.84 4.12 -17.34
N LEU A 304 23.35 3.48 -16.28
CA LEU A 304 22.39 2.40 -16.37
C LEU A 304 21.05 2.89 -16.91
N LEU A 305 20.47 3.95 -16.35
CA LEU A 305 19.21 4.55 -16.84
C LEU A 305 19.31 4.95 -18.32
N GLN A 306 20.43 5.57 -18.74
CA GLN A 306 20.68 5.88 -20.15
C GLN A 306 20.78 4.63 -21.04
N ARG A 307 21.37 3.54 -20.55
CA ARG A 307 21.44 2.26 -21.28
C ARG A 307 20.07 1.59 -21.37
N LEU A 308 19.27 1.65 -20.30
CA LEU A 308 17.92 1.08 -20.25
C LEU A 308 16.97 1.82 -21.19
N GLY A 309 16.98 3.16 -21.19
CA GLY A 309 16.21 3.96 -22.15
C GLY A 309 16.53 3.59 -23.61
N ARG A 310 17.83 3.43 -23.94
CA ARG A 310 18.25 2.98 -25.27
C ARG A 310 17.85 1.55 -25.61
N ARG A 311 17.83 0.63 -24.61
CA ARG A 311 17.46 -0.77 -24.81
C ARG A 311 15.94 -0.92 -25.03
N MET A 312 15.13 -0.18 -24.28
CA MET A 312 13.68 -0.14 -24.47
C MET A 312 13.27 0.45 -25.82
N GLY A 313 14.00 1.47 -26.31
CA GLY A 313 13.81 2.00 -27.67
C GLY A 313 13.94 0.94 -28.77
N ARG A 314 14.80 -0.08 -28.59
CA ARG A 314 14.96 -1.18 -29.56
C ARG A 314 13.88 -2.25 -29.47
N LEU A 315 13.20 -2.39 -28.32
CA LEU A 315 12.14 -3.36 -28.12
C LEU A 315 10.81 -2.88 -28.73
N ALA A 316 10.51 -1.59 -28.67
CA ALA A 316 9.31 -1.01 -29.29
C ALA A 316 9.34 -0.98 -30.82
N LEU A 317 10.52 -1.16 -31.45
CA LEU A 317 10.70 -1.08 -32.89
C LEU A 317 10.86 -2.45 -33.57
N ARG A 318 10.58 -3.57 -32.89
CA ARG A 318 10.55 -4.89 -33.54
C ARG A 318 9.14 -5.19 -34.06
N PRO A 319 8.90 -5.11 -35.38
CA PRO A 319 7.64 -5.58 -35.94
C PRO A 319 7.49 -7.07 -35.62
N ARG A 320 6.39 -7.46 -34.97
CA ARG A 320 5.96 -8.86 -34.86
C ARG A 320 5.69 -9.34 -36.29
N THR A 321 6.66 -10.01 -36.90
CA THR A 321 6.40 -10.83 -38.09
C THR A 321 5.41 -11.92 -37.70
N ARG A 322 4.13 -11.71 -38.04
CA ARG A 322 3.12 -12.77 -38.05
C ARG A 322 3.64 -13.90 -38.94
N ARG A 323 3.90 -15.07 -38.36
CA ARG A 323 3.90 -16.31 -39.13
C ARG A 323 2.43 -16.63 -39.40
N LEU A 324 2.06 -16.59 -40.69
CA LEU A 324 0.87 -17.22 -41.23
C LEU A 324 1.02 -18.74 -41.16
#